data_AF-A0A8S2YMH5-F1
#
_entry.id   AF-A0A8S2YMH5-F1
#
_cell.length_a   1.000
_cell.length_b   1.000
_cell.length_c   1.000
_cell.angle_alpha   90.00
_cell.angle_beta   90.00
_cell.angle_gamma   90.00
#
_symmetry.space_group_name_H-M   'P 1'
#
loop_
_entity.id
_entity.type
_entity.pdbx_description
1 polymer ?
#
loop_
_entity_poly.entity_id
_entity_poly.type
_entity_poly.pdbx_seq_one_letter_code
_entity_poly.pdbx_strand_id
1 'polypeptide(L)' 'PQITTYDIPLNDTSSAGLGITLKGKTSIVDGQSMDMGIFIKSVLTGGAASRDNRLRPNDQILVI' A
#
# COMPACT_ATOMS: atom_id res chain seq x y z
N PRO A 1 4.33 16.49 4.30
CA PRO A 1 3.78 15.31 3.61
C PRO A 1 2.27 15.28 3.82
N GLN A 2 1.48 14.92 2.81
CA GLN A 2 0.05 14.81 2.95
C GLN A 2 -0.31 13.38 3.37
N ILE A 3 -1.04 13.24 4.47
CA ILE A 3 -1.54 11.96 4.99
C ILE A 3 -3.05 11.94 4.72
N THR A 4 -3.52 10.85 4.13
CA THR A 4 -4.94 10.64 3.85
C THR A 4 -5.35 9.24 4.28
N THR A 5 -6.53 9.14 4.89
CA THR A 5 -7.16 7.86 5.26
C THR A 5 -8.28 7.55 4.28
N TYR A 6 -8.36 6.30 3.84
CA TYR A 6 -9.38 5.84 2.89
C TYR A 6 -10.10 4.62 3.45
N ASP A 7 -11.41 4.73 3.58
CA ASP A 7 -12.27 3.57 3.78
C ASP A 7 -12.52 2.92 2.42
N ILE A 8 -12.00 1.71 2.22
CA ILE A 8 -12.13 0.94 0.98
C ILE A 8 -12.99 -0.30 1.28
N PRO A 9 -14.20 -0.38 0.73
CA PRO A 9 -15.06 -1.54 0.96
C PRO A 9 -14.46 -2.78 0.30
N LEU A 10 -14.38 -3.87 1.06
CA LEU A 10 -13.96 -5.18 0.56
C LEU A 10 -15.16 -5.92 -0.04
N ASN A 11 -14.88 -6.83 -0.97
CA ASN A 11 -15.89 -7.65 -1.61
C ASN A 11 -16.30 -8.79 -0.66
N ASP A 12 -17.57 -9.18 -0.63
CA ASP A 12 -18.12 -10.21 0.28
C ASP A 12 -17.60 -11.65 0.05
N THR A 13 -16.72 -11.85 -0.94
CA THR A 13 -16.06 -13.15 -1.13
C THR A 13 -14.94 -13.26 -0.11
N SER A 14 -14.96 -14.30 0.72
CA SER A 14 -13.97 -14.58 1.78
C SER A 14 -12.50 -14.63 1.33
N SER A 15 -12.22 -14.62 0.02
CA SER A 15 -10.90 -14.59 -0.58
C SER A 15 -10.51 -13.25 -1.24
N ALA A 16 -11.40 -12.24 -1.29
CA ALA A 16 -11.09 -10.94 -1.88
C ALA A 16 -10.48 -10.00 -0.83
N GLY A 17 -9.14 -9.95 -0.78
CA GLY A 17 -8.43 -8.93 -0.03
C GLY A 17 -8.51 -7.54 -0.67
N LEU A 18 -7.80 -6.57 -0.08
CA LEU A 18 -7.77 -5.17 -0.54
C LEU A 18 -7.28 -4.99 -1.99
N GLY A 19 -6.53 -5.95 -2.54
CA GLY A 19 -6.06 -5.91 -3.92
C GLY A 19 -4.84 -5.00 -4.14
N ILE A 20 -3.94 -4.94 -3.16
CA ILE A 20 -2.66 -4.22 -3.27
C ILE A 20 -1.49 -5.17 -3.01
N THR A 21 -0.35 -4.89 -3.64
CA THR A 21 0.93 -5.53 -3.27
C THR A 21 1.85 -4.49 -2.64
N LEU A 22 2.60 -4.90 -1.63
CA LEU A 22 3.44 -4.03 -0.84
C LEU A 22 4.93 -4.38 -1.03
N LYS A 23 5.80 -3.41 -0.78
CA LYS A 23 7.25 -3.56 -0.71
C LYS A 23 7.77 -2.82 0.52
N GLY A 24 8.61 -3.48 1.32
CA GLY A 24 9.43 -2.80 2.31
C GLY A 24 10.58 -2.09 1.60
N LYS A 25 10.93 -0.88 2.05
CA LYS A 25 12.13 -0.18 1.58
C LYS A 25 13.08 0.01 2.75
N THR A 26 14.35 -0.28 2.50
CA THR A 26 15.45 0.07 3.39
C THR A 26 16.45 0.94 2.64
N SER A 27 17.16 1.80 3.36
CA SER A 27 18.25 2.60 2.82
C SER A 27 19.51 2.38 3.66
N ILE A 28 20.68 2.50 3.05
CA ILE A 28 21.95 2.44 3.77
C ILE A 28 22.46 3.87 3.97
N VAL A 29 22.60 4.28 5.24
CA VAL A 29 23.16 5.58 5.64
C VAL A 29 24.28 5.30 6.62
N ASP A 30 25.48 5.80 6.35
CA ASP A 30 26.69 5.59 7.17
C ASP A 30 26.97 4.11 7.52
N GLY A 31 26.72 3.21 6.57
CA GLY A 31 26.91 1.77 6.74
C GLY A 31 25.84 1.07 7.58
N GLN A 32 24.79 1.79 8.01
CA GLN A 32 23.66 1.23 8.75
C GLN A 32 22.40 1.13 7.89
N SER A 33 21.65 0.04 8.07
CA SER A 33 20.36 -0.16 7.41
C SER A 33 19.27 0.60 8.16
N MET A 34 18.67 1.57 7.49
CA MET A 34 17.55 2.37 7.98
C MET A 34 16.26 1.91 7.33
N ASP A 35 15.22 1.68 8.14
CA ASP A 35 13.87 1.39 7.65
C ASP A 35 13.24 2.67 7.06
N MET A 36 12.77 2.58 5.82
CA MET A 36 12.07 3.66 5.12
C MET A 36 10.55 3.45 5.12
N GLY A 37 10.08 2.29 5.58
CA GLY A 37 8.68 1.92 5.69
C GLY A 37 8.16 1.03 4.56
N ILE A 38 6.85 0.84 4.56
CA ILE A 38 6.11 -0.02 3.63
C ILE A 38 5.44 0.83 2.56
N PHE A 39 5.61 0.44 1.30
CA PHE A 39 5.10 1.18 0.15
C PHE A 39 4.27 0.29 -0.76
N ILE A 40 3.30 0.88 -1.46
CA ILE A 40 2.56 0.20 -2.51
C ILE A 40 3.51 -0.10 -3.67
N LYS A 41 3.66 -1.38 -4.02
CA LYS A 41 4.34 -1.84 -5.22
C LYS A 41 3.42 -1.76 -6.43
N SER A 42 2.21 -2.31 -6.32
CA SER A 42 1.19 -2.23 -7.35
C SER A 42 -0.22 -2.32 -6.77
N VAL A 43 -1.19 -1.80 -7.52
CA VAL A 43 -2.63 -1.98 -7.27
C VAL A 43 -3.14 -3.01 -8.28
N LEU A 44 -3.79 -4.08 -7.81
CA LEU A 44 -4.25 -5.19 -8.64
C LEU A 44 -5.54 -4.80 -9.38
N THR A 45 -5.50 -4.82 -10.71
CA THR A 45 -6.65 -4.52 -11.56
C THR A 45 -7.86 -5.37 -11.16
N GLY A 46 -9.00 -4.71 -10.94
CA GLY A 46 -10.26 -5.37 -10.58
C GLY A 46 -10.43 -5.71 -9.10
N GLY A 47 -9.40 -5.54 -8.27
CA GLY A 47 -9.48 -5.61 -6.80
C GLY A 47 -10.14 -4.38 -6.17
N ALA A 48 -10.42 -4.43 -4.86
CA ALA A 48 -11.11 -3.37 -4.13
C ALA A 48 -10.42 -2.00 -4.27
N ALA A 49 -9.11 -1.94 -4.00
CA ALA A 49 -8.32 -0.72 -4.15
C ALA A 49 -8.25 -0.18 -5.59
N SER A 50 -8.26 -1.07 -6.59
CA SER A 50 -8.29 -0.65 -8.01
C SER A 50 -9.62 -0.01 -8.39
N ARG A 51 -10.73 -0.55 -7.88
CA ARG A 51 -12.08 -0.01 -8.12
C ARG A 51 -12.29 1.33 -7.41
N ASP A 52 -11.75 1.42 -6.20
CA ASP A 52 -11.73 2.65 -5.43
C ASP A 52 -10.90 3.76 -6.10
N ASN A 53 -9.82 3.38 -6.79
CA ASN A 53 -9.02 4.25 -7.66
C ASN A 53 -8.38 5.47 -6.95
N ARG A 54 -8.21 5.44 -5.62
CA ARG A 54 -7.49 6.50 -4.88
C ARG A 54 -6.04 6.13 -4.56
N LEU A 55 -5.75 4.86 -4.28
CA LEU A 55 -4.40 4.38 -4.01
C LEU A 55 -3.52 4.35 -5.26
N ARG A 56 -2.22 4.64 -5.11
CA ARG A 56 -1.24 4.68 -6.21
C ARG A 56 0.06 3.94 -5.85
N PRO A 57 0.79 3.41 -6.85
CA PRO A 57 2.14 2.91 -6.62
C PRO A 57 3.05 3.97 -6.00
N ASN A 58 3.88 3.56 -5.05
CA ASN A 58 4.76 4.39 -4.22
C ASN A 58 4.10 5.22 -3.11
N ASP A 59 2.78 5.11 -2.90
CA ASP A 59 2.19 5.57 -1.64
C ASP A 59 2.80 4.80 -0.47
N GLN A 60 3.05 5.50 0.64
CA GLN A 60 3.54 4.89 1.88
C GLN A 60 2.34 4.49 2.74
N ILE A 61 2.34 3.26 3.23
CA ILE A 61 1.34 2.76 4.17
C ILE A 61 1.83 3.07 5.58
N LEU A 62 1.01 3.80 6.33
CA LEU A 62 1.29 4.19 7.72
C LEU A 62 0.48 3.36 8.72
N VAL A 63 -0.74 2.98 8.36
CA VAL A 63 -1.69 2.24 9.19
C VAL A 63 -2.66 1.46 8.30
N ILE A 64 -3.19 0.34 8.80
CA ILE A 64 -4.17 -0.54 8.14
C ILE A 64 -5.30 -0.82 9.13
#